data_AF-A0A1W1ZE07-F1
#
_entry.id   AF-A0A1W1ZE07-F1
#
_cell.length_a   1.000
_cell.length_b   1.000
_cell.length_c   1.000
_cell.angle_alpha   90.00
_cell.angle_beta   90.00
_cell.angle_gamma   90.00
#
_symmetry.space_group_name_H-M   'P 1'
#
loop_
_entity.id
_entity.type
_entity.pdbx_description
1 polymer ?
#
loop_
_entity_poly.entity_id
_entity_poly.type
_entity_poly.pdbx_seq_one_letter_code
_entity_poly.pdbx_strand_id
1 'polypeptide(L)' 'MQINNILNLLNSQSIKKNNMKEIVEKINSEFEAFKADAELQSEKGNKAAGTRARKSSLAIEKLLKEFRKVSLDESKK' A
#
# COMPACT_ATOMS: atom_id res chain seq x y z
N MET A 1 26.93 -17.26 15.22
CA MET A 1 25.85 -16.65 16.03
C MET A 1 25.54 -15.20 15.62
N GLN A 2 26.53 -14.36 15.29
CA GLN A 2 26.29 -12.96 14.86
C GLN A 2 25.67 -12.80 13.45
N ILE A 3 25.97 -13.69 12.51
CA ILE A 3 25.46 -13.60 11.12
C ILE A 3 23.93 -13.73 11.05
N ASN A 4 23.34 -14.66 11.81
CA ASN A 4 21.89 -14.85 11.86
C ASN A 4 21.16 -13.64 12.47
N ASN A 5 21.77 -12.97 13.45
CA ASN A 5 21.21 -11.75 14.02
C ASN A 5 21.27 -10.56 13.05
N ILE A 6 22.35 -10.44 12.26
CA ILE A 6 22.45 -9.40 11.23
C ILE A 6 21.41 -9.64 10.12
N LEU A 7 21.21 -10.88 9.69
CA LEU A 7 20.20 -11.24 8.69
C LEU A 7 18.78 -10.89 9.18
N ASN A 8 18.47 -11.19 10.45
CA ASN A 8 17.20 -10.83 11.07
C ASN A 8 17.04 -9.31 11.23
N LEU A 9 18.10 -8.59 11.59
CA LEU A 9 18.07 -7.14 11.72
C LEU A 9 17.85 -6.47 10.36
N LEU A 10 18.50 -6.94 9.30
CA LEU A 10 18.28 -6.47 7.93
C LEU A 10 16.86 -6.78 7.43
N ASN A 11 16.32 -7.96 7.74
CA ASN A 11 14.92 -8.30 7.47
C ASN A 11 13.96 -7.38 8.26
N SER A 12 14.29 -7.01 9.50
CA SER A 12 13.47 -6.09 10.30
C SER A 12 13.57 -4.63 9.86
N GLN A 13 14.75 -4.17 9.42
CA GLN A 13 14.95 -2.79 8.95
C GLN A 13 14.39 -2.55 7.54
N SER A 14 14.23 -3.61 6.75
CA SER A 14 13.52 -3.58 5.46
C SER A 14 11.98 -3.61 5.63
N ILE A 15 11.49 -3.83 6.85
CA ILE A 15 10.08 -3.78 7.21
C ILE A 15 9.91 -2.65 8.22
N LYS A 16 9.92 -1.39 7.75
CA LYS A 16 9.15 -0.36 8.46
C LYS A 16 7.68 -0.78 8.36
N LYS A 17 7.21 -1.55 9.34
CA LYS A 17 5.81 -1.92 9.48
C LYS A 17 5.07 -0.62 9.73
N ASN A 18 4.36 -0.11 8.72
CA ASN A 18 3.39 0.95 8.95
C ASN A 18 2.37 0.39 9.96
N ASN A 19 1.97 1.17 10.96
CA ASN A 19 0.92 0.72 11.88
C ASN A 19 -0.43 0.63 11.12
N MET A 20 -1.40 -0.12 11.65
CA MET A 20 -2.68 -0.37 10.95
C MET A 20 -3.36 0.92 10.51
N LYS A 21 -3.33 1.95 11.36
CA LYS A 21 -3.92 3.26 11.11
C LYS A 21 -3.27 3.96 9.91
N GLU A 22 -1.94 3.98 9.84
CA GLU A 22 -1.19 4.59 8.74
C GLU A 22 -1.45 3.90 7.40
N ILE A 23 -1.60 2.57 7.40
CA ILE A 23 -1.95 1.82 6.18
C ILE A 23 -3.35 2.22 5.69
N VAL A 24 -4.32 2.33 6.59
CA VAL A 24 -5.69 2.76 6.24
C VAL A 24 -5.71 4.19 5.71
N GLU A 25 -4.97 5.12 6.34
CA GLU A 25 -4.85 6.50 5.86
C GLU A 25 -4.26 6.57 4.44
N LYS A 26 -3.20 5.80 4.16
CA LYS A 26 -2.60 5.72 2.81
C LYS A 26 -3.57 5.11 1.79
N ILE A 27 -4.32 4.07 2.16
CA ILE A 27 -5.35 3.48 1.28
C ILE A 27 -6.39 4.52 0.90
N ASN A 28 -6.91 5.28 1.87
CA ASN A 28 -7.92 6.31 1.61
C ASN A 28 -7.39 7.38 0.66
N SER A 29 -6.17 7.88 0.90
CA SER A 29 -5.54 8.88 0.03
C SER A 29 -5.35 8.39 -1.41
N GLU A 30 -4.86 7.16 -1.59
CA GLU A 30 -4.68 6.59 -2.92
C GLU A 30 -6.02 6.25 -3.60
N PHE A 31 -7.03 5.89 -2.82
CA PHE A 31 -8.37 5.62 -3.34
C PHE A 31 -9.06 6.89 -3.85
N GLU A 32 -8.91 8.02 -3.15
CA GLU A 32 -9.41 9.32 -3.64
C GLU A 32 -8.73 9.72 -4.96
N ALA A 33 -7.40 9.55 -5.04
CA ALA A 33 -6.65 9.82 -6.27
C ALA A 33 -7.08 8.89 -7.42
N PHE A 34 -7.22 7.59 -7.14
CA PHE A 34 -7.74 6.61 -8.08
C PHE A 34 -9.12 7.00 -8.59
N LYS A 35 -10.06 7.33 -7.69
CA LYS A 35 -11.44 7.68 -8.03
C LYS A 35 -11.48 8.87 -8.98
N ALA A 36 -10.81 9.97 -8.62
CA ALA A 36 -10.81 11.19 -9.42
C ALA A 36 -10.24 10.95 -10.83
N ASP A 37 -9.11 10.24 -10.94
CA ASP A 37 -8.50 9.97 -12.24
C ASP A 37 -9.28 8.91 -13.06
N ALA A 38 -9.92 7.94 -12.42
CA ALA A 38 -10.76 6.95 -13.08
C ALA A 38 -12.03 7.57 -13.65
N GLU A 39 -12.69 8.48 -12.90
CA GLU A 39 -13.85 9.24 -13.37
C GLU A 39 -13.47 10.11 -14.58
N LEU A 40 -12.34 10.84 -14.50
CA LEU A 40 -11.83 11.62 -15.64
C LEU A 40 -11.50 10.76 -16.87
N GLN A 41 -10.95 9.56 -16.67
CA GLN A 41 -10.74 8.62 -17.77
C GLN A 41 -12.08 8.15 -18.37
N SER A 42 -13.04 7.78 -17.53
CA SER A 42 -14.32 7.20 -17.93
C SER A 42 -15.21 8.21 -18.66
N GLU A 43 -15.29 9.44 -18.16
CA GLU A 43 -16.17 10.47 -18.70
C GLU A 43 -15.56 11.18 -19.90
N LYS A 44 -14.27 11.51 -19.83
CA LYS A 44 -13.60 12.39 -20.81
C LYS A 44 -12.61 11.66 -21.71
N GLY A 45 -12.46 10.33 -21.57
CA GLY A 45 -11.48 9.56 -22.32
C GLY A 45 -10.03 9.97 -22.03
N ASN A 46 -9.76 10.63 -20.90
CA ASN A 46 -8.45 11.19 -20.60
C ASN A 46 -7.42 10.06 -20.35
N LYS A 47 -6.55 9.83 -21.34
CA LYS A 47 -5.53 8.76 -21.30
C LYS A 47 -4.51 8.96 -20.17
N ALA A 48 -4.11 10.20 -19.89
CA ALA A 48 -3.15 10.50 -18.83
C ALA A 48 -3.75 10.23 -17.44
N ALA A 49 -5.01 10.60 -17.22
CA ALA A 49 -5.76 10.23 -16.02
C ALA A 49 -5.82 8.71 -15.87
N GLY A 50 -6.09 7.98 -16.96
CA GLY A 50 -6.08 6.52 -16.90
C GLY A 50 -4.74 5.89 -16.54
N THR A 51 -3.61 6.47 -16.95
CA THR A 51 -2.28 6.01 -16.51
C THR A 51 -2.09 6.23 -15.00
N ARG A 52 -2.54 7.37 -14.47
CA ARG A 52 -2.46 7.66 -13.03
C ARG A 52 -3.40 6.77 -12.21
N ALA A 53 -4.63 6.57 -12.66
CA ALA A 53 -5.59 5.66 -12.02
C ALA A 53 -5.02 4.24 -11.89
N ARG A 54 -4.37 3.71 -12.95
CA ARG A 54 -3.69 2.39 -12.87
C ARG A 54 -2.55 2.39 -11.86
N LYS A 55 -1.77 3.47 -11.76
CA LYS A 55 -0.68 3.59 -10.79
C LYS A 55 -1.23 3.56 -9.35
N SER A 56 -2.26 4.34 -9.04
CA SER A 56 -2.90 4.33 -7.71
C SER A 56 -3.56 2.98 -7.41
N SER A 57 -4.20 2.33 -8.39
CA SER A 57 -4.74 0.98 -8.23
C SER A 57 -3.66 -0.04 -7.81
N LEU A 58 -2.47 0.01 -8.41
CA LEU A 58 -1.35 -0.86 -8.04
C LEU A 58 -0.79 -0.53 -6.64
N ALA A 59 -0.83 0.74 -6.23
CA ALA A 59 -0.43 1.15 -4.88
C ALA A 59 -1.43 0.62 -3.83
N ILE A 60 -2.74 0.76 -4.08
CA ILE A 60 -3.81 0.24 -3.22
C ILE A 60 -3.67 -1.28 -3.05
N GLU A 61 -3.43 -2.03 -4.13
CA GLU A 61 -3.24 -3.49 -4.04
C GLU A 61 -2.12 -3.88 -3.06
N LYS A 62 -0.99 -3.18 -3.12
CA LYS A 62 0.15 -3.41 -2.21
C LYS A 62 -0.22 -3.07 -0.77
N LEU A 63 -0.88 -1.93 -0.55
CA LEU A 63 -1.32 -1.50 0.78
C LEU A 63 -2.35 -2.45 1.38
N LEU A 64 -3.28 -3.00 0.60
CA LEU A 64 -4.25 -4.00 1.05
C LEU A 64 -3.57 -5.31 1.47
N LYS A 65 -2.53 -5.73 0.74
CA LYS A 65 -1.72 -6.90 1.15
C LYS A 65 -0.94 -6.63 2.44
N GLU A 66 -0.41 -5.43 2.61
CA GLU A 66 0.27 -5.02 3.84
C GLU A 66 -0.70 -4.97 5.02
N PHE A 67 -1.87 -4.35 4.84
CA PHE A 67 -2.96 -4.32 5.81
C PHE A 67 -3.30 -5.73 6.28
N ARG A 68 -3.54 -6.67 5.36
CA ARG A 68 -3.84 -8.06 5.70
C ARG A 68 -2.75 -8.70 6.56
N LYS A 69 -1.48 -8.48 6.24
CA LYS A 69 -0.34 -9.03 7.01
C LYS A 69 -0.30 -8.45 8.42
N VAL A 70 -0.40 -7.11 8.55
CA VAL A 70 -0.35 -6.44 9.85
C VAL A 70 -1.54 -6.83 10.72
N SER A 71 -2.75 -6.89 10.15
CA SER A 71 -3.95 -7.33 10.86
C SER A 71 -3.84 -8.76 11.40
N LEU A 72 -3.30 -9.69 10.62
CA LEU A 72 -3.07 -11.08 11.05
C LEU A 72 -1.98 -11.22 12.12
N ASP A 73 -0.99 -10.32 12.13
CA ASP A 73 0.03 -10.32 13.15
C ASP A 73 -0.48 -9.69 14.46
N GLU A 74 -1.38 -8.70 14.37
CA GLU A 74 -2.08 -8.15 15.54
C GLU A 74 -3.05 -9.17 16.17
N SER A 75 -3.75 -9.99 15.38
CA SER A 75 -4.67 -11.00 15.93
C SER A 75 -4.01 -12.14 16.69
N LYS A 76 -2.67 -12.23 16.66
CA LYS A 76 -1.87 -13.24 17.36
C LYS A 76 -1.25 -12.72 18.66
N LYS A 77 -1.37 -11.42 18.92
CA LYS A 77 -0.96 -10.80 20.18
C LYS A 77 -2.07 -10.96 21.23
#